data_AF-A0A353WRU8-F1
#
_entry.id   AF-A0A353WRU8-F1
#
_cell.length_a   1.000
_cell.length_b   1.000
_cell.length_c   1.000
_cell.angle_alpha   90.00
_cell.angle_beta   90.00
_cell.angle_gamma   90.00
#
_symmetry.space_group_name_H-M   'P 1'
#
loop_
_entity.id
_entity.type
_entity.pdbx_description
1 polymer ?
#
loop_
_entity_poly.entity_id
_entity_poly.type
_entity_poly.pdbx_seq_one_letter_code
_entity_poly.pdbx_strand_id
1 'polypeptide(L)'
;KTSYKDLIEADGCFYVSHKSGSAVDPTPTPGGDQLTVSSDLFPSSYAADDSEISASGTTIVINNVANYGNGIQMKKEGSYIYNKSAVKAISSIKLNKSETKKWYKDNVTVYAGSSSNPSIEIALSSSDDESGSVYDLSSGDYTYFKIVNNSIYAVYMSSIEVIYK
;
A
#
# COMPACT_ATOMS: atom_id res chain seq x y z
N LYS A 1 48.97 9.10 -21.79
CA LYS A 1 49.17 9.28 -20.33
C LYS A 1 48.54 10.62 -19.98
N THR A 2 47.24 10.63 -19.73
CA THR A 2 46.45 11.86 -19.61
C THR A 2 46.19 12.09 -18.13
N SER A 3 46.69 13.23 -17.65
CA SER A 3 46.70 13.68 -16.26
C SER A 3 45.29 14.13 -15.84
N TYR A 4 44.75 13.58 -14.75
CA TYR A 4 43.59 14.16 -14.07
C TYR A 4 44.07 15.33 -13.21
N LYS A 5 43.62 16.54 -13.52
CA LYS A 5 43.67 17.69 -12.62
C LYS A 5 42.22 18.11 -12.36
N ASP A 6 41.96 18.44 -11.11
CA ASP A 6 40.74 19.06 -10.58
C ASP A 6 39.64 18.09 -10.09
N LEU A 7 39.97 17.32 -9.05
CA LEU A 7 39.00 16.89 -8.04
C LEU A 7 39.22 17.74 -6.79
N ILE A 8 38.30 18.66 -6.53
CA ILE A 8 38.09 19.18 -5.18
C ILE A 8 37.05 18.25 -4.55
N GLU A 9 37.46 17.58 -3.47
CA GLU A 9 36.60 16.75 -2.63
C GLU A 9 35.62 17.65 -1.88
N ALA A 10 34.32 17.43 -2.12
CA ALA A 10 33.24 17.92 -1.28
C ALA A 10 32.26 16.76 -1.10
N ASP A 11 32.29 16.18 0.09
CA ASP A 11 31.30 15.33 0.74
C ASP A 11 30.36 14.52 -0.19
N GLY A 12 30.85 13.32 -0.51
CA GLY A 12 30.15 12.14 -1.01
C GLY A 12 28.67 12.27 -1.33
N CYS A 13 28.37 12.54 -2.60
CA CYS A 13 27.29 11.93 -3.38
C CYS A 13 27.50 12.23 -4.87
N PHE A 14 27.70 11.20 -5.70
CA PHE A 14 27.71 11.36 -7.16
C PHE A 14 26.27 11.41 -7.67
N TYR A 15 25.84 12.56 -8.21
CA TYR A 15 24.64 12.64 -9.03
C TYR A 15 24.97 12.25 -10.47
N VAL A 16 24.53 11.06 -10.89
CA VAL A 16 24.52 10.69 -12.31
C VAL A 16 23.20 11.16 -12.89
N SER A 17 23.21 12.26 -13.67
CA SER A 17 22.07 12.63 -14.50
C SER A 17 22.18 11.92 -15.85
N HIS A 18 21.23 11.04 -16.16
CA HIS A 18 21.11 10.48 -17.51
C HIS A 18 20.37 11.48 -18.39
N LYS A 19 21.03 11.94 -19.46
CA LYS A 19 20.38 12.62 -20.58
C LYS A 19 19.49 11.64 -21.34
N SER A 20 18.33 12.17 -21.71
CA SER A 20 17.18 11.54 -22.38
C SER A 20 17.53 10.54 -23.48
N GLY A 21 16.96 9.35 -23.36
CA GLY A 21 16.77 8.37 -24.43
C GLY A 21 15.54 7.55 -24.06
N SER A 22 14.56 7.47 -24.97
CA SER A 22 13.25 6.84 -24.78
C SER A 22 13.32 5.51 -24.00
N ALA A 23 12.78 5.52 -22.79
CA ALA A 23 12.49 4.32 -22.03
C ALA A 23 11.15 4.55 -21.32
N VAL A 24 10.25 3.57 -21.45
CA VAL A 24 9.07 3.41 -20.61
C VAL A 24 9.44 3.72 -19.16
N ASP A 25 8.62 4.56 -18.51
CA ASP A 25 8.79 4.94 -17.11
C ASP A 25 9.15 3.70 -16.28
N PRO A 26 10.31 3.66 -15.60
CA PRO A 26 10.52 2.64 -14.60
C PRO A 26 9.54 2.96 -13.47
N THR A 27 8.41 2.26 -13.46
CA THR A 27 7.56 2.19 -12.28
C THR A 27 8.49 1.87 -11.10
N PRO A 28 8.52 2.71 -10.05
CA PRO A 28 9.38 2.45 -8.91
C PRO A 28 8.97 1.13 -8.29
N THR A 29 9.76 0.08 -8.53
CA THR A 29 9.60 -1.21 -7.86
C THR A 29 9.98 -0.99 -6.39
N PRO A 30 9.07 -1.24 -5.42
CA PRO A 30 9.40 -1.11 -4.01
C PRO A 30 10.59 -2.01 -3.67
N GLY A 31 11.65 -1.41 -3.10
CA GLY A 31 12.83 -2.13 -2.62
C GLY A 31 12.51 -2.87 -1.33
N GLY A 32 12.10 -4.13 -1.43
CA GLY A 32 11.84 -5.02 -0.29
C GLY A 32 10.96 -6.21 -0.68
N ASP A 33 10.83 -7.18 0.23
CA ASP A 33 9.94 -8.35 0.09
C ASP A 33 8.51 -8.06 0.58
N GLN A 34 8.27 -6.84 1.07
CA GLN A 34 7.01 -6.40 1.65
C GLN A 34 6.77 -4.90 1.45
N LEU A 35 5.50 -4.51 1.36
CA LEU A 35 5.00 -3.15 1.54
C LEU A 35 4.21 -3.08 2.86
N THR A 36 4.50 -2.05 3.66
CA THR A 36 3.77 -1.78 4.90
C THR A 36 3.11 -0.41 4.81
N VAL A 37 1.79 -0.36 4.96
CA VAL A 37 1.02 0.88 5.04
C VAL A 37 0.66 1.11 6.50
N SER A 38 1.40 2.00 7.14
CA SER A 38 1.24 2.33 8.55
C SER A 38 0.26 3.50 8.77
N SER A 39 -0.38 3.54 9.93
CA SER A 39 -1.42 4.54 10.22
C SER A 39 -0.95 6.00 10.21
N ASP A 40 0.33 6.26 10.47
CA ASP A 40 0.95 7.59 10.46
C ASP A 40 0.99 8.24 9.07
N LEU A 41 0.80 7.44 8.00
CA LEU A 41 0.74 7.93 6.62
C LEU A 41 -0.61 8.56 6.27
N PHE A 42 -1.65 8.36 7.09
CA PHE A 42 -3.01 8.79 6.78
C PHE A 42 -3.31 10.20 7.34
N PRO A 43 -4.19 10.96 6.66
CA PRO A 43 -4.59 12.29 7.14
C PRO A 43 -5.33 12.19 8.48
N SER A 44 -5.27 13.25 9.28
CA SER A 44 -5.96 13.32 10.58
C SER A 44 -7.48 13.50 10.49
N SER A 45 -8.03 13.58 9.27
CA SER A 45 -9.46 13.66 9.00
C SER A 45 -9.77 13.12 7.60
N TYR A 46 -11.04 12.77 7.36
CA TYR A 46 -11.46 12.34 6.03
C TYR A 46 -11.36 13.49 5.02
N ALA A 47 -10.65 13.21 3.92
CA ALA A 47 -10.67 14.08 2.77
C ALA A 47 -12.05 14.07 2.09
N ALA A 48 -12.40 15.19 1.44
CA ALA A 48 -13.65 15.33 0.68
C ALA A 48 -13.63 14.48 -0.61
N ASP A 49 -12.46 14.39 -1.22
CA ASP A 49 -12.19 13.62 -2.44
C ASP A 49 -11.06 12.61 -2.20
N ASP A 50 -10.74 11.84 -3.24
CA ASP A 50 -9.60 10.93 -3.23
C ASP A 50 -8.31 11.68 -2.88
N SER A 51 -7.51 11.04 -2.02
CA SER A 51 -6.21 11.54 -1.60
C SER A 51 -5.14 10.48 -1.85
N GLU A 52 -3.89 10.92 -1.96
CA GLU A 52 -2.76 10.04 -2.19
C GLU A 52 -1.82 10.07 -0.98
N ILE A 53 -1.37 8.89 -0.57
CA ILE A 53 -0.31 8.70 0.42
C ILE A 53 0.82 7.88 -0.21
N SER A 54 2.03 8.01 0.34
CA SER A 54 3.19 7.23 -0.14
C SER A 54 3.63 6.26 0.94
N ALA A 55 3.71 4.97 0.58
CA ALA A 55 4.14 3.89 1.47
C ALA A 55 5.25 3.09 0.75
N SER A 56 6.45 3.05 1.33
CA SER A 56 7.62 2.37 0.74
C SER A 56 7.86 2.68 -0.75
N GLY A 57 7.65 3.94 -1.16
CA GLY A 57 7.78 4.38 -2.56
C GLY A 57 6.61 4.03 -3.48
N THR A 58 5.55 3.40 -2.96
CA THR A 58 4.30 3.12 -3.69
C THR A 58 3.26 4.19 -3.38
N THR A 59 2.66 4.76 -4.43
CA THR A 59 1.50 5.64 -4.29
C THR A 59 0.24 4.84 -4.01
N ILE A 60 -0.44 5.15 -2.91
CA ILE A 60 -1.71 4.56 -2.49
C ILE A 60 -2.79 5.64 -2.55
N VAL A 61 -3.89 5.34 -3.22
CA VAL A 61 -5.10 6.18 -3.24
C VAL A 61 -6.00 5.76 -2.09
N ILE A 62 -6.55 6.75 -1.40
CA ILE A 62 -7.48 6.57 -0.29
C ILE A 62 -8.72 7.44 -0.50
N ASN A 63 -9.87 6.93 -0.09
CA ASN A 63 -11.13 7.70 -0.04
C ASN A 63 -11.82 7.46 1.29
N ASN A 64 -12.17 8.53 2.00
CA ASN A 64 -12.81 8.46 3.32
C ASN A 64 -12.03 7.56 4.32
N VAL A 65 -10.70 7.67 4.33
CA VAL A 65 -9.81 6.99 5.28
C VAL A 65 -8.96 8.03 6.01
N ALA A 66 -8.78 7.87 7.32
CA ALA A 66 -8.06 8.82 8.18
C ALA A 66 -7.43 8.12 9.39
N ASN A 67 -6.55 8.82 10.10
CA ASN A 67 -6.03 8.42 11.39
C ASN A 67 -6.42 9.44 12.48
N TYR A 68 -7.44 9.10 13.26
CA TYR A 68 -7.89 9.90 14.42
C TYR A 68 -7.17 9.51 15.72
N GLY A 69 -5.91 9.06 15.62
CA GLY A 69 -5.11 8.60 16.76
C GLY A 69 -5.44 7.17 17.25
N ASN A 70 -6.20 6.40 16.48
CA ASN A 70 -6.61 5.02 16.82
C ASN A 70 -6.24 4.01 15.71
N GLY A 71 -5.27 4.37 14.88
CA GLY A 71 -4.90 3.62 13.68
C GLY A 71 -5.64 4.11 12.44
N ILE A 72 -5.60 3.30 11.39
CA ILE A 72 -6.30 3.51 10.12
C ILE A 72 -7.80 3.32 10.35
N GLN A 73 -8.57 4.39 10.21
CA GLN A 73 -10.03 4.37 10.28
C GLN A 73 -10.61 4.50 8.87
N MET A 74 -11.27 3.45 8.39
CA MET A 74 -12.07 3.46 7.17
C MET A 74 -13.51 3.82 7.50
N LYS A 75 -14.04 4.90 6.90
CA LYS A 75 -15.45 5.29 7.08
C LYS A 75 -16.37 4.16 6.61
N LYS A 76 -17.55 4.06 7.20
CA LYS A 76 -18.60 3.17 6.70
C LYS A 76 -19.00 3.50 5.26
N GLU A 77 -19.68 2.56 4.60
CA GLU A 77 -20.42 2.76 3.35
C GLU A 77 -19.52 3.17 2.16
N GLY A 78 -18.49 2.37 1.86
CA GLY A 78 -17.76 2.43 0.58
C GLY A 78 -16.42 3.17 0.61
N SER A 79 -15.82 3.40 1.78
CA SER A 79 -14.43 3.88 1.84
C SER A 79 -13.45 2.84 1.29
N TYR A 80 -12.33 3.29 0.74
CA TYR A 80 -11.37 2.40 0.11
C TYR A 80 -9.91 2.85 0.20
N ILE A 81 -9.03 1.88 -0.02
CA ILE A 81 -7.58 2.01 -0.14
C ILE A 81 -7.15 1.15 -1.34
N TYR A 82 -6.36 1.68 -2.27
CA TYR A 82 -5.79 0.87 -3.36
C TYR A 82 -4.44 1.42 -3.83
N ASN A 83 -3.56 0.58 -4.38
CA ASN A 83 -2.32 1.06 -4.98
C ASN A 83 -2.55 1.62 -6.39
N LYS A 84 -2.05 2.84 -6.63
CA LYS A 84 -2.18 3.52 -7.93
C LYS A 84 -1.28 2.91 -8.99
N SER A 85 -0.06 2.55 -8.58
CA SER A 85 0.98 1.97 -9.44
C SER A 85 1.17 0.50 -9.12
N ALA A 86 1.50 -0.30 -10.14
CA ALA A 86 1.80 -1.72 -9.97
C ALA A 86 2.91 -1.92 -8.93
N VAL A 87 2.71 -2.90 -8.05
CA VAL A 87 3.75 -3.43 -7.16
C VAL A 87 4.27 -4.76 -7.70
N LYS A 88 5.24 -5.37 -7.00
CA LYS A 88 5.65 -6.75 -7.28
C LYS A 88 4.44 -7.70 -7.13
N ALA A 89 4.53 -8.88 -7.73
CA ALA A 89 3.49 -9.90 -7.59
C ALA A 89 3.21 -10.18 -6.10
N ILE A 90 1.94 -10.12 -5.71
CA ILE A 90 1.50 -10.20 -4.32
C ILE A 90 1.27 -11.67 -3.95
N SER A 91 1.86 -12.10 -2.84
CA SER A 91 1.67 -13.41 -2.24
C SER A 91 0.51 -13.39 -1.23
N SER A 92 0.50 -12.38 -0.36
CA SER A 92 -0.56 -12.24 0.65
C SER A 92 -0.76 -10.78 1.08
N ILE A 93 -1.92 -10.51 1.66
CA ILE A 93 -2.23 -9.23 2.31
C ILE A 93 -2.72 -9.53 3.72
N LYS A 94 -2.11 -8.90 4.73
CA LYS A 94 -2.57 -8.93 6.11
C LYS A 94 -3.10 -7.56 6.53
N LEU A 95 -4.34 -7.55 6.99
CA LEU A 95 -4.98 -6.40 7.63
C LEU A 95 -4.83 -6.56 9.15
N ASN A 96 -3.91 -5.84 9.75
CA ASN A 96 -3.67 -5.93 11.20
C ASN A 96 -4.75 -5.15 11.95
N LYS A 97 -5.39 -5.77 12.95
CA LYS A 97 -6.45 -5.10 13.68
C LYS A 97 -5.89 -3.96 14.54
N SER A 98 -6.73 -2.96 14.81
CA SER A 98 -6.45 -2.00 15.88
C SER A 98 -6.57 -2.67 17.25
N GLU A 99 -5.65 -2.40 18.17
CA GLU A 99 -5.71 -2.94 19.53
C GLU A 99 -6.84 -2.31 20.37
N THR A 100 -7.26 -1.09 20.03
CA THR A 100 -8.24 -0.32 20.81
C THR A 100 -9.67 -0.46 20.30
N LYS A 101 -9.88 -1.18 19.19
CA LYS A 101 -11.17 -1.32 18.52
C LYS A 101 -11.45 -2.78 18.17
N LYS A 102 -12.73 -3.15 18.22
CA LYS A 102 -13.14 -4.50 17.86
C LYS A 102 -12.99 -4.72 16.34
N TRP A 103 -12.36 -5.83 15.98
CA TRP A 103 -12.21 -6.27 14.59
C TRP A 103 -13.41 -7.08 14.15
N TYR A 104 -13.91 -6.77 12.95
CA TYR A 104 -15.00 -7.50 12.30
C TYR A 104 -14.58 -7.76 10.86
N LYS A 105 -14.06 -8.96 10.61
CA LYS A 105 -13.49 -9.33 9.31
C LYS A 105 -14.47 -9.18 8.15
N ASP A 106 -15.75 -9.48 8.38
CA ASP A 106 -16.81 -9.41 7.36
C ASP A 106 -17.17 -7.97 6.94
N ASN A 107 -16.64 -6.95 7.63
CA ASN A 107 -16.85 -5.55 7.25
C ASN A 107 -15.96 -5.09 6.09
N VAL A 108 -14.92 -5.86 5.75
CA VAL A 108 -13.94 -5.51 4.73
C VAL A 108 -13.96 -6.53 3.61
N THR A 109 -13.87 -6.04 2.39
CA THR A 109 -13.63 -6.87 1.21
C THR A 109 -12.29 -6.49 0.59
N VAL A 110 -11.48 -7.49 0.26
CA VAL A 110 -10.21 -7.30 -0.45
C VAL A 110 -10.38 -7.74 -1.90
N TYR A 111 -9.89 -6.93 -2.81
CA TYR A 111 -9.84 -7.21 -4.24
C TYR A 111 -8.40 -7.18 -4.72
N ALA A 112 -8.10 -7.93 -5.78
CA ALA A 112 -6.79 -7.90 -6.43
C ALA A 112 -6.91 -7.98 -7.96
N GLY A 113 -5.85 -7.59 -8.67
CA GLY A 113 -5.86 -7.58 -10.13
C GLY A 113 -4.53 -7.24 -10.77
N SER A 114 -4.53 -7.18 -12.10
CA SER A 114 -3.40 -6.76 -12.94
C SER A 114 -3.49 -5.30 -13.37
N SER A 115 -4.50 -4.57 -12.92
CA SER A 115 -4.70 -3.14 -13.18
C SER A 115 -5.19 -2.41 -11.93
N SER A 116 -4.97 -1.10 -11.90
CA SER A 116 -5.34 -0.25 -10.76
C SER A 116 -6.85 -0.25 -10.52
N ASN A 117 -7.25 -0.06 -9.25
CA ASN A 117 -8.63 -0.16 -8.78
C ASN A 117 -9.30 -1.51 -9.15
N PRO A 118 -8.72 -2.65 -8.73
CA PRO A 118 -9.22 -3.97 -9.09
C PRO A 118 -10.58 -4.31 -8.48
N SER A 119 -11.24 -5.33 -9.05
CA SER A 119 -12.57 -5.79 -8.66
C SER A 119 -12.72 -7.31 -8.50
N ILE A 120 -11.64 -8.10 -8.60
CA ILE A 120 -11.69 -9.55 -8.33
C ILE A 120 -11.54 -9.74 -6.83
N GLU A 121 -12.60 -10.24 -6.18
CA GLU A 121 -12.62 -10.46 -4.74
C GLU A 121 -11.68 -11.60 -4.33
N ILE A 122 -10.96 -11.39 -3.24
CA ILE A 122 -10.02 -12.34 -2.66
C ILE A 122 -10.59 -12.87 -1.35
N ALA A 123 -10.62 -14.19 -1.22
CA ALA A 123 -11.11 -14.87 -0.04
C ALA A 123 -10.12 -14.74 1.14
N LEU A 124 -10.67 -14.78 2.36
CA LEU A 124 -9.88 -14.95 3.57
C LEU A 124 -9.11 -16.28 3.53
N SER A 125 -7.86 -16.22 3.94
CA SER A 125 -6.98 -17.37 4.10
C SER A 125 -7.41 -18.24 5.28
N SER A 126 -7.07 -19.53 5.24
CA SER A 126 -7.16 -20.42 6.41
C SER A 126 -6.21 -20.03 7.55
N SER A 127 -5.25 -19.14 7.29
CA SER A 127 -4.31 -18.59 8.27
C SER A 127 -4.80 -17.27 8.92
N ASP A 128 -6.07 -16.90 8.74
CA ASP A 128 -6.74 -15.82 9.50
C ASP A 128 -6.65 -16.10 11.01
N ASP A 129 -6.35 -15.08 11.81
CA ASP A 129 -6.05 -15.24 13.23
C ASP A 129 -6.65 -14.11 14.08
N GLU A 130 -6.41 -14.12 15.40
CA GLU A 130 -6.95 -13.08 16.29
C GLU A 130 -6.25 -11.72 16.13
N SER A 131 -5.11 -11.64 15.44
CA SER A 131 -4.32 -10.40 15.24
C SER A 131 -4.78 -9.58 14.03
N GLY A 132 -5.62 -10.15 13.17
CA GLY A 132 -6.10 -9.47 11.98
C GLY A 132 -6.65 -10.46 10.95
N SER A 133 -6.73 -10.02 9.70
CA SER A 133 -7.19 -10.89 8.62
C SER A 133 -6.17 -11.03 7.51
N VAL A 134 -5.93 -12.27 7.11
CA VAL A 134 -4.97 -12.65 6.06
C VAL A 134 -5.74 -13.07 4.82
N TYR A 135 -5.33 -12.53 3.67
CA TYR A 135 -5.87 -12.85 2.36
C TYR A 135 -4.77 -13.53 1.54
N ASP A 136 -5.08 -14.68 0.96
CA ASP A 136 -4.13 -15.45 0.15
C ASP A 136 -4.29 -15.09 -1.33
N LEU A 137 -3.21 -14.57 -1.91
CA LEU A 137 -3.13 -14.15 -3.31
C LEU A 137 -2.16 -15.03 -4.12
N SER A 138 -1.57 -16.07 -3.49
CA SER A 138 -0.48 -16.87 -4.04
C SER A 138 -0.81 -17.55 -5.38
N SER A 139 -2.09 -17.85 -5.61
CA SER A 139 -2.59 -18.52 -6.82
C SER A 139 -2.60 -17.64 -8.08
N GLY A 140 -2.46 -16.31 -7.97
CA GLY A 140 -2.50 -15.39 -9.10
C GLY A 140 -1.33 -14.41 -9.12
N ASP A 141 -1.03 -13.83 -10.27
CA ASP A 141 0.05 -12.84 -10.44
C ASP A 141 -0.50 -11.41 -10.31
N TYR A 142 -1.10 -11.14 -9.16
CA TYR A 142 -1.71 -9.85 -8.86
C TYR A 142 -0.65 -8.81 -8.52
N THR A 143 -0.72 -7.64 -9.13
CA THR A 143 0.19 -6.50 -8.88
C THR A 143 -0.56 -5.27 -8.36
N TYR A 144 -1.88 -5.40 -8.18
CA TYR A 144 -2.75 -4.39 -7.61
C TYR A 144 -3.69 -5.01 -6.58
N PHE A 145 -4.03 -4.23 -5.56
CA PHE A 145 -4.99 -4.56 -4.52
C PHE A 145 -5.92 -3.38 -4.25
N LYS A 146 -7.11 -3.68 -3.73
CA LYS A 146 -8.05 -2.71 -3.19
C LYS A 146 -8.71 -3.27 -1.95
N ILE A 147 -8.82 -2.46 -0.92
CA ILE A 147 -9.49 -2.78 0.34
C ILE A 147 -10.70 -1.87 0.43
N VAL A 148 -11.89 -2.42 0.67
CA VAL A 148 -13.14 -1.66 0.73
C VAL A 148 -13.87 -1.96 2.02
N ASN A 149 -14.36 -0.92 2.70
CA ASN A 149 -15.31 -1.07 3.79
C ASN A 149 -16.73 -0.92 3.26
N ASN A 150 -17.38 -2.04 2.97
CA ASN A 150 -18.78 -2.08 2.52
C ASN A 150 -19.77 -2.08 3.70
N SER A 151 -19.28 -2.10 4.94
CA SER A 151 -20.11 -2.15 6.14
C SER A 151 -20.83 -0.84 6.42
N ILE A 152 -21.92 -0.93 7.18
CA ILE A 152 -22.59 0.21 7.83
C ILE A 152 -21.82 0.72 9.06
N TYR A 153 -20.72 0.08 9.45
CA TYR A 153 -19.85 0.47 10.55
C TYR A 153 -18.49 0.94 10.05
N ALA A 154 -17.84 1.83 10.81
CA ALA A 154 -16.44 2.16 10.57
C ALA A 154 -15.55 0.95 10.89
N VAL A 155 -14.47 0.80 10.13
CA VAL A 155 -13.45 -0.24 10.33
C VAL A 155 -12.16 0.40 10.81
N TYR A 156 -11.45 -0.30 11.69
CA TYR A 156 -10.23 0.17 12.34
C TYR A 156 -9.11 -0.87 12.20
N MET A 157 -7.99 -0.45 11.65
CA MET A 157 -6.78 -1.27 11.46
C MET A 157 -5.58 -0.54 12.05
N SER A 158 -4.54 -1.27 12.46
CA SER A 158 -3.26 -0.68 12.88
C SER A 158 -2.33 -0.47 11.68
N SER A 159 -2.26 -1.45 10.78
CA SER A 159 -1.45 -1.43 9.57
C SER A 159 -2.02 -2.36 8.51
N ILE A 160 -1.51 -2.20 7.27
CA ILE A 160 -1.71 -3.14 6.16
C ILE A 160 -0.34 -3.63 5.73
N GLU A 161 -0.19 -4.94 5.61
CA GLU A 161 1.05 -5.59 5.18
C GLU A 161 0.80 -6.36 3.88
N VAL A 162 1.57 -6.07 2.85
CA VAL A 162 1.49 -6.73 1.54
C VAL A 162 2.80 -7.47 1.33
N ILE A 163 2.75 -8.79 1.32
CA ILE A 163 3.93 -9.65 1.13
C ILE A 163 4.03 -9.98 -0.35
N TYR A 164 5.22 -9.80 -0.92
CA TYR A 164 5.50 -10.12 -2.31
C TYR A 164 5.96 -11.56 -2.49
N LYS A 165 5.83 -12.06 -3.73
CA LYS A 165 6.42 -13.34 -4.16
C LYS A 165 7.93 -13.20 -4.39
#